data_AF-A0A844QQK8-F1
#
_entry.id   AF-A0A844QQK8-F1
#
_cell.length_a   1.000
_cell.length_b   1.000
_cell.length_c   1.000
_cell.angle_alpha   90.00
_cell.angle_beta   90.00
_cell.angle_gamma   90.00
#
_symmetry.space_group_name_H-M   'P 1'
#
loop_
_entity.id
_entity.type
_entity.pdbx_description
1 polymer ?
#
loop_
_entity_poly.entity_id
_entity_poly.type
_entity_poly.pdbx_seq_one_letter_code
_entity_poly.pdbx_strand_id
1 'polypeptide(L)' 'MRKIVTSNPYPPIPTRAFDWCAHYDGEEEAGNYGWGRTEAEAIQDFIDNCKDDHDDRLGIGPSEVA' A
#
# COMPACT_ATOMS: atom_id res chain seq x y z
N MET A 1 6.59 1.37 -13.35
CA MET A 1 6.20 0.98 -11.98
C MET A 1 5.89 2.24 -11.21
N ARG A 2 4.68 2.36 -10.67
CA ARG A 2 4.39 3.39 -9.67
C ARG A 2 5.17 3.01 -8.40
N LYS A 3 5.80 3.99 -7.76
CA LYS A 3 6.60 3.76 -6.55
C LYS A 3 5.67 3.78 -5.35
N ILE A 4 5.77 2.78 -4.47
CA ILE A 4 5.09 2.83 -3.17
C ILE A 4 5.88 3.78 -2.28
N VAL A 5 5.19 4.75 -1.69
CA VAL A 5 5.72 5.69 -0.70
C VAL A 5 4.97 5.52 0.61
N THR A 6 5.68 5.74 1.71
CA THR A 6 5.17 5.56 3.06
C THR A 6 5.27 6.85 3.84
N SER A 7 4.21 7.15 4.59
CA SER A 7 4.09 8.33 5.43
C SER A 7 3.74 7.92 6.86
N ASN A 8 4.38 8.56 7.85
CA ASN A 8 4.08 8.37 9.27
C ASN A 8 3.60 9.70 9.90
N PRO A 9 2.31 10.05 9.75
CA PRO A 9 1.76 11.29 10.29
C PRO A 9 1.70 11.34 11.82
N TYR A 10 1.95 10.23 12.52
CA TYR A 10 1.94 10.09 13.98
C TYR A 10 0.83 10.91 14.69
N PRO A 11 -0.45 10.66 14.38
CA PRO A 11 -1.55 11.43 14.93
C PRO A 11 -1.62 11.33 16.47
N PRO A 12 -2.14 12.35 17.17
CA PRO A 12 -2.30 12.35 18.63
C PRO A 12 -3.51 11.49 19.06
N ILE A 13 -3.59 10.26 18.55
CA ILE A 13 -4.57 9.26 18.91
C ILE A 13 -3.90 8.15 19.74
N PRO A 14 -4.61 7.51 20.67
CA PRO A 14 -4.04 6.48 21.51
C PRO A 14 -3.74 5.16 20.77
N THR A 15 -4.36 4.96 19.60
CA THR A 15 -4.15 3.77 18.78
C THR A 15 -2.97 3.95 17.85
N ARG A 16 -2.06 2.97 17.86
CA ARG A 16 -0.91 2.93 16.97
C ARG A 16 -1.16 2.11 15.71
N ALA A 17 -2.40 1.65 15.50
CA ALA A 17 -2.81 0.80 14.38
C ALA A 17 -2.68 1.48 13.00
N PHE A 18 -2.63 2.80 12.97
CA PHE A 18 -2.68 3.62 11.75
C PHE A 18 -1.58 4.69 11.73
N ASP A 19 -0.47 4.46 12.43
CA ASP A 19 0.66 5.41 12.39
C ASP A 19 1.31 5.45 11.02
N TRP A 20 1.30 4.34 10.27
CA TRP A 20 1.88 4.25 8.94
C TRP A 20 0.81 4.15 7.87
N CYS A 21 1.05 4.86 6.77
CA CYS A 21 0.25 4.87 5.58
C CYS A 21 1.13 4.57 4.37
N ALA A 22 0.68 3.73 3.45
CA ALA A 22 1.34 3.43 2.19
C ALA A 22 0.42 3.73 1.01
N HIS A 23 0.96 4.36 -0.04
CA HIS A 23 0.24 4.67 -1.28
C HIS A 23 1.20 4.77 -2.46
N TYR A 24 0.67 4.90 -3.68
CA TYR A 24 1.49 5.22 -4.84
C TYR A 24 1.87 6.71 -4.88
N ASP A 25 3.12 6.97 -5.21
CA ASP A 25 3.66 8.30 -5.47
C ASP A 25 2.89 8.96 -6.62
N GLY A 26 2.20 10.08 -6.32
CA GLY A 26 1.37 10.81 -7.28
C GLY A 26 -0.10 10.36 -7.39
N GLU A 27 -0.55 9.36 -6.61
CA GLU A 27 -1.96 8.91 -6.58
C GLU A 27 -2.62 9.12 -5.22
N GLU A 28 -2.20 10.15 -4.48
CA GLU A 28 -2.78 10.53 -3.19
C GLU A 28 -4.31 10.81 -3.30
N GLU A 29 -4.78 11.36 -4.42
CA GLU A 29 -6.20 11.68 -4.59
C GLU A 29 -7.05 10.50 -5.10
N ALA A 30 -6.43 9.36 -5.42
CA ALA A 30 -7.14 8.17 -5.92
C ALA A 30 -7.89 7.40 -4.81
N GLY A 31 -7.53 7.63 -3.54
CA GLY A 31 -8.17 6.99 -2.39
C GLY A 31 -7.67 5.58 -2.07
N ASN A 32 -6.68 5.07 -2.82
CA ASN A 32 -6.04 3.79 -2.56
C ASN A 32 -4.90 3.97 -1.55
N TYR A 33 -5.12 3.50 -0.33
CA TYR A 33 -4.19 3.59 0.78
C TYR A 33 -4.17 2.30 1.59
N GLY A 34 -2.97 1.89 2.02
CA GLY A 34 -2.81 0.85 3.02
C GLY A 34 -2.36 1.45 4.34
N TRP A 35 -2.79 0.85 5.45
CA TRP A 35 -2.50 1.36 6.79
C TRP A 35 -1.93 0.29 7.70
N GLY A 36 -1.06 0.70 8.62
CA GLY A 36 -0.44 -0.23 9.56
C GLY A 36 0.24 0.42 10.76
N ARG A 37 0.65 -0.43 11.72
CA ARG A 37 1.44 -0.03 12.89
C ARG A 37 2.90 0.22 12.57
N THR A 38 3.36 -0.40 11.50
CA THR A 38 4.72 -0.30 10.97
C THR A 38 4.68 -0.05 9.48
N GLU A 39 5.80 0.45 8.93
CA GLU A 39 5.96 0.66 7.49
C GLU A 39 5.66 -0.61 6.69
N ALA A 40 6.21 -1.74 7.14
CA ALA A 40 6.03 -3.03 6.49
C ALA A 40 4.57 -3.49 6.50
N GLU A 41 3.85 -3.27 7.61
CA GLU A 41 2.42 -3.59 7.69
C GLU A 41 1.59 -2.71 6.76
N ALA A 42 1.86 -1.41 6.69
CA ALA A 42 1.15 -0.51 5.78
C ALA A 42 1.39 -0.88 4.31
N ILE A 43 2.63 -1.23 3.95
CA ILE A 43 2.98 -1.72 2.61
C ILE A 43 2.26 -3.03 2.32
N GLN A 44 2.25 -3.98 3.27
CA GLN A 44 1.60 -5.27 3.07
C GLN A 44 0.07 -5.12 2.92
N ASP A 45 -0.56 -4.27 3.73
CA ASP A 45 -1.97 -3.93 3.65
C ASP A 45 -2.32 -3.24 2.32
N PHE A 46 -1.45 -2.33 1.86
CA PHE A 46 -1.58 -1.70 0.55
C PHE A 46 -1.44 -2.72 -0.59
N ILE A 47 -0.45 -3.61 -0.50
CA ILE A 47 -0.25 -4.68 -1.48
C ILE A 47 -1.44 -5.63 -1.47
N ASP A 48 -2.05 -5.95 -0.33
CA ASP A 48 -3.19 -6.88 -0.28
C ASP A 48 -4.48 -6.24 -0.84
N ASN A 49 -4.80 -5.03 -0.38
CA ASN A 49 -6.05 -4.34 -0.71
C ASN A 49 -6.02 -3.58 -2.05
N CYS A 50 -4.84 -3.13 -2.49
CA CYS A 50 -4.67 -2.36 -3.73
C CYS A 50 -3.90 -3.15 -4.81
N LYS A 51 -3.61 -4.44 -4.60
CA LYS A 51 -3.02 -5.31 -5.65
C LYS A 51 -3.88 -5.48 -6.87
N ASP A 52 -5.20 -5.36 -6.75
CA ASP A 52 -6.12 -5.66 -7.85
C ASP A 52 -5.99 -4.62 -9.00
N ASP A 53 -5.55 -3.37 -8.72
CA ASP A 53 -5.15 -2.40 -9.77
C ASP A 53 -3.73 -2.65 -10.32
N HIS A 54 -2.95 -3.54 -9.69
CA HIS A 54 -1.51 -3.69 -9.95
C HIS A 54 -1.15 -4.81 -10.93
N ASP A 55 -2.03 -5.78 -11.20
CA ASP A 55 -1.65 -6.98 -11.96
C ASP A 55 -1.75 -6.85 -13.50
N ASP A 56 -2.48 -5.86 -14.04
CA ASP A 56 -2.66 -5.76 -15.51
C ASP A 56 -1.53 -5.00 -16.24
N ARG A 57 -0.71 -4.20 -15.53
CA ARG A 57 0.30 -3.32 -16.17
C ARG A 57 1.76 -3.76 -16.04
N LEU A 58 2.07 -4.86 -15.34
CA LEU A 58 3.45 -5.33 -15.19
C LEU A 58 3.77 -6.63 -15.93
N GLY A 59 2.82 -7.26 -16.62
CA GLY A 59 3.10 -8.48 -17.39
C GLY A 59 3.63 -9.64 -16.54
N ILE A 60 3.44 -9.58 -15.23
CA ILE A 60 3.65 -10.70 -14.31
C ILE A 60 2.26 -11.18 -13.94
N GLY A 61 1.57 -11.80 -14.90
CA GLY A 61 0.52 -12.75 -14.53
C GLY A 61 1.14 -13.86 -13.67
N PRO A 62 0.33 -14.66 -12.97
CA PRO A 62 0.86 -15.81 -12.23
C PRO A 62 1.66 -16.68 -13.19
N SER A 63 2.99 -16.65 -13.07
CA SER A 63 3.86 -17.56 -13.81
C SER A 63 3.67 -18.95 -13.22
N GLU A 64 2.74 -19.68 -13.85
CA GLU A 64 2.82 -21.10 -14.19
C GLU A 64 2.85 -22.13 -13.05
N VAL A 65 1.74 -22.86 -12.91
CA VAL A 65 1.64 -24.33 -12.67
C VAL A 65 0.21 -24.73 -13.13
N ALA A 66 -0.10 -25.68 -14.02
CA ALA A 66 0.62 -26.69 -14.79
C ALA A 66 -0.20 -27.02 -16.06
#